data_AF-A0A7X6J743-F1
#
_entry.id   AF-A0A7X6J743-F1
#
_cell.length_a   1.000
_cell.length_b   1.000
_cell.length_c   1.000
_cell.angle_alpha   90.00
_cell.angle_beta   90.00
_cell.angle_gamma   90.00
#
_symmetry.space_group_name_H-M   'P 1'
#
loop_
_entity.id
_entity.type
_entity.pdbx_description
1 polymer ?
#
loop_
_entity_poly.entity_id
_entity_poly.type
_entity_poly.pdbx_seq_one_letter_code
_entity_poly.pdbx_strand_id
1 'polypeptide(L)'
;MRYLDEPREHEDHLRLVLDDIVGKGISDVVFGGDIGTQESVRGFFEILGGYDFKVSIILGNHDTYPNVVQHCRMDDGAVEGKMCFSHNNGHLKRIFLDSSDNVLGDDQRAWLARELDGVSKAALFVHHPVLAIDTPLEQAGVALRDRDEVKTLLLSRTDCELSVFCGHYHMIDEVRQANISQFATPAVSYQIIRHSDPLRVDTDAFGYRIVEIDDARIRTEVVMLTSA
;
A
#
# COMPACT_ATOMS: atom_id res chain seq x y z
N MET A 1 10.31 -17.08 -0.25
CA MET A 1 11.20 -16.22 -1.07
C MET A 1 11.82 -15.21 -0.12
N ARG A 2 13.13 -14.96 -0.20
CA ARG A 2 13.74 -13.82 0.52
C ARG A 2 13.82 -12.68 -0.51
N TYR A 3 13.28 -11.52 -0.19
CA TYR A 3 13.40 -10.34 -1.05
C TYR A 3 14.90 -10.00 -1.26
N LEU A 4 15.24 -9.43 -2.41
CA LEU A 4 16.61 -8.98 -2.69
C LEU A 4 16.98 -7.86 -1.71
N ASP A 5 18.21 -7.91 -1.21
CA ASP A 5 18.72 -7.00 -0.19
C ASP A 5 19.85 -6.15 -0.78
N GLU A 6 19.44 -5.16 -1.58
CA GLU A 6 20.34 -4.22 -2.28
C GLU A 6 20.02 -2.78 -1.88
N PRO A 7 20.32 -2.39 -0.61
CA PRO A 7 19.78 -1.17 -0.02
C PRO A 7 20.17 0.11 -0.75
N ARG A 8 21.36 0.16 -1.36
CA ARG A 8 21.81 1.36 -2.09
C ARG A 8 21.01 1.60 -3.36
N GLU A 9 20.81 0.56 -4.16
CA GLU A 9 20.03 0.66 -5.40
C GLU A 9 18.57 1.04 -5.10
N HIS A 10 17.97 0.42 -4.08
CA HIS A 10 16.61 0.75 -3.66
C HIS A 10 16.47 2.21 -3.18
N GLU A 11 17.46 2.74 -2.46
CA GLU A 11 17.48 4.15 -2.07
C GLU A 11 17.63 5.09 -3.27
N ASP A 12 18.43 4.72 -4.27
CA ASP A 12 18.60 5.50 -5.50
C ASP A 12 17.30 5.51 -6.32
N HIS A 13 16.62 4.36 -6.45
CA HIS A 13 15.29 4.28 -7.05
C HIS A 13 14.27 5.15 -6.30
N LEU A 14 14.31 5.12 -4.96
CA LEU A 14 13.45 5.97 -4.12
C LEU A 14 13.71 7.45 -4.41
N ARG A 15 14.95 7.91 -4.47
CA ARG A 15 15.26 9.31 -4.81
C ARG A 15 14.73 9.69 -6.19
N LEU A 16 14.94 8.85 -7.20
CA LEU A 16 14.43 9.09 -8.55
C LEU A 16 12.89 9.18 -8.60
N VAL A 17 12.20 8.32 -7.86
CA VAL A 17 10.73 8.37 -7.72
C VAL A 17 10.28 9.65 -7.04
N LEU A 18 10.89 10.02 -5.91
CA LEU A 18 10.52 11.22 -5.17
C LEU A 18 10.79 12.50 -5.98
N ASP A 19 11.90 12.56 -6.70
CA ASP A 19 12.22 13.67 -7.61
C ASP A 19 11.20 13.78 -8.76
N ASP A 20 10.79 12.67 -9.36
CA ASP A 20 9.75 12.67 -10.41
C ASP A 20 8.37 13.09 -9.85
N ILE A 21 8.01 12.67 -8.64
CA ILE A 21 6.79 13.10 -7.93
C ILE A 21 6.81 14.62 -7.70
N VAL A 22 7.93 15.17 -7.21
CA VAL A 22 8.12 16.63 -7.05
C VAL A 22 8.01 17.34 -8.39
N GLY A 23 8.64 16.80 -9.44
CA GLY A 23 8.58 17.35 -10.79
C GLY A 23 7.17 17.45 -11.36
N LYS A 24 6.24 16.61 -10.90
CA LYS A 24 4.80 16.66 -11.25
C LYS A 24 3.97 17.56 -10.33
N GLY A 25 4.58 18.17 -9.32
CA GLY A 25 3.89 19.07 -8.38
C GLY A 25 2.96 18.35 -7.40
N ILE A 26 3.18 17.05 -7.17
CA ILE A 26 2.40 16.26 -6.20
C ILE A 26 3.03 16.43 -4.82
N SER A 27 2.22 16.77 -3.82
CA SER A 27 2.66 16.99 -2.43
C SER A 27 2.16 15.95 -1.42
N ASP A 28 1.10 15.21 -1.75
CA ASP A 28 0.50 14.20 -0.87
C ASP A 28 0.93 12.80 -1.33
N VAL A 29 1.67 12.09 -0.48
CA VAL A 29 2.28 10.79 -0.83
C VAL A 29 1.88 9.72 0.19
N VAL A 30 1.43 8.57 -0.32
CA VAL A 30 1.13 7.39 0.50
C VAL A 30 2.20 6.32 0.25
N PHE A 31 2.89 5.88 1.30
CA PHE A 31 3.82 4.74 1.23
C PHE A 31 3.10 3.46 1.63
N GLY A 32 3.14 2.48 0.73
CA GLY A 32 2.36 1.25 0.79
C GLY A 32 2.92 0.14 1.70
N GLY A 33 3.91 0.42 2.55
CA GLY A 33 4.58 -0.56 3.42
C GLY A 33 5.80 -1.22 2.78
N ASP A 34 6.41 -2.14 3.52
CA ASP A 34 7.69 -2.80 3.24
C ASP A 34 8.86 -1.82 3.14
N ILE A 35 8.94 -0.88 4.09
CA ILE A 35 10.13 -0.02 4.28
C ILE A 35 11.32 -0.87 4.73
N GLY A 36 11.07 -1.84 5.61
CA GLY A 36 11.98 -2.95 5.90
C GLY A 36 12.68 -2.86 7.25
N THR A 37 13.99 -3.09 7.25
CA THR A 37 14.79 -3.22 8.48
C THR A 37 14.89 -1.90 9.25
N GLN A 38 15.35 -1.94 10.50
CA GLN A 38 15.58 -0.72 11.28
C GLN A 38 16.53 0.27 10.58
N GLU A 39 17.55 -0.22 9.89
CA GLU A 39 18.46 0.62 9.11
C GLU A 39 17.76 1.22 7.89
N SER A 40 16.99 0.42 7.16
CA SER A 40 16.19 0.85 6.01
C SER A 40 15.17 1.92 6.41
N VAL A 41 14.48 1.74 7.55
CA VAL A 41 13.53 2.72 8.08
C VAL A 41 14.23 4.04 8.39
N ARG A 42 15.40 4.02 9.05
CA ARG A 42 16.16 5.25 9.31
C ARG A 42 16.55 5.95 8.01
N GLY A 43 17.15 5.23 7.06
CA GLY A 43 17.56 5.78 5.77
C GLY A 43 16.39 6.34 4.96
N PHE A 44 15.26 5.64 4.96
CA PHE A 44 14.01 6.11 4.35
C PHE A 44 13.57 7.46 4.90
N PHE A 45 13.50 7.63 6.23
CA PHE A 45 13.10 8.92 6.82
C PHE A 45 14.15 10.02 6.66
N GLU A 46 15.45 9.68 6.62
CA GLU A 46 16.51 10.63 6.27
C GLU A 46 16.36 11.16 4.84
N ILE A 47 16.05 10.28 3.88
CA ILE A 47 15.75 10.67 2.49
C ILE A 47 14.50 11.54 2.44
N LEU A 48 13.40 11.12 3.09
CA LEU A 48 12.14 11.87 3.09
C LEU A 48 12.27 13.26 3.71
N GLY A 49 13.17 13.45 4.67
CA GLY A 49 13.44 14.76 5.28
C GLY A 49 13.94 15.83 4.30
N GLY A 50 14.37 15.43 3.10
CA GLY A 50 14.74 16.33 2.01
C GLY A 50 13.57 16.88 1.19
N TYR A 51 12.34 16.42 1.44
CA TYR A 51 11.15 16.73 0.63
C TYR A 51 10.04 17.35 1.46
N ASP A 52 9.26 18.27 0.87
CA ASP A 52 8.09 18.90 1.49
C ASP A 52 6.81 18.11 1.16
N PHE A 53 6.78 16.84 1.57
CA PHE A 53 5.61 15.97 1.38
C PHE A 53 4.71 15.93 2.60
N LYS A 54 3.40 15.90 2.36
CA LYS A 54 2.43 15.38 3.30
C LYS A 54 2.36 13.86 3.15
N VAL A 55 2.90 13.17 4.14
CA VAL A 55 3.12 11.72 4.09
C VAL A 55 2.06 10.96 4.87
N SER A 56 1.54 9.89 4.28
CA SER A 56 0.79 8.83 4.98
C SER A 56 1.52 7.49 4.77
N ILE A 57 1.61 6.68 5.81
CA ILE A 57 2.34 5.40 5.77
C ILE A 57 1.41 4.30 6.26
N ILE A 58 1.41 3.17 5.55
CA ILE A 58 0.90 1.89 6.06
C ILE A 58 2.07 0.92 6.19
N LEU A 59 1.91 -0.13 6.99
CA LEU A 59 2.95 -1.12 7.24
C LEU A 59 2.76 -2.37 6.39
N GLY A 60 3.88 -2.88 5.88
CA GLY A 60 3.99 -4.18 5.21
C GLY A 60 4.61 -5.23 6.11
N ASN A 61 4.67 -6.47 5.63
CA ASN A 61 5.14 -7.61 6.43
C ASN A 61 6.64 -7.62 6.71
N HIS A 62 7.39 -6.72 6.07
CA HIS A 62 8.79 -6.46 6.37
C HIS A 62 9.00 -5.33 7.39
N ASP A 63 7.93 -4.65 7.80
CA ASP A 63 7.97 -3.58 8.80
C ASP A 63 7.60 -4.10 10.19
N THR A 64 7.91 -3.30 11.21
CA THR A 64 7.31 -3.46 12.54
C THR A 64 6.83 -2.12 13.05
N TYR A 65 5.67 -2.12 13.72
CA TYR A 65 5.07 -0.91 14.29
C TYR A 65 6.05 -0.10 15.16
N PRO A 66 6.79 -0.70 16.12
CA PRO A 66 7.72 0.07 16.97
C PRO A 66 8.86 0.71 16.18
N ASN A 67 9.31 0.09 15.09
CA ASN A 67 10.42 0.60 14.30
C ASN A 67 10.01 1.83 13.48
N VAL A 68 8.80 1.87 12.93
CA VAL A 68 8.36 2.96 12.06
C VAL A 68 7.81 4.15 12.86
N VAL A 69 7.04 3.88 13.93
CA VAL A 69 6.36 4.93 14.71
C VAL A 69 7.32 5.89 15.42
N GLN A 70 8.57 5.49 15.69
CA GLN A 70 9.56 6.39 16.30
C GLN A 70 10.00 7.53 15.38
N HIS A 71 9.78 7.41 14.06
CA HIS A 71 10.22 8.37 13.05
C HIS A 71 9.09 9.25 12.48
N CYS A 72 7.83 8.90 12.74
CA CYS A 72 6.67 9.66 12.28
C CYS A 72 5.75 10.00 13.45
N ARG A 73 5.24 11.23 13.49
CA ARG A 73 4.20 11.61 14.45
C ARG A 73 2.88 11.05 13.95
N MET A 74 2.29 10.14 14.71
CA MET A 74 1.01 9.52 14.39
C MET A 74 -0.14 10.23 15.10
N ASP A 75 -1.28 10.31 14.42
CA ASP A 75 -2.56 10.43 15.11
C ASP A 75 -2.75 9.17 15.98
N ASP A 76 -3.41 9.30 17.14
CA ASP A 76 -3.64 8.16 18.05
C ASP A 76 -4.22 6.97 17.26
N GLY A 77 -3.45 5.88 17.16
CA GLY A 77 -3.80 4.71 16.36
C GLY A 77 -5.17 4.17 16.77
N ALA A 78 -6.04 3.92 15.78
CA ALA A 78 -7.43 3.59 16.06
C ALA A 78 -7.62 2.19 16.69
N VAL A 79 -6.59 1.35 16.57
CA VAL A 79 -6.49 0.00 17.16
C VAL A 79 -5.14 -0.13 17.83
N GLU A 80 -5.12 -0.66 19.05
CA GLU A 80 -3.89 -0.80 19.84
C GLU A 80 -2.85 -1.66 19.11
N GLY A 81 -1.61 -1.15 19.04
CA GLY A 81 -0.50 -1.85 18.40
C GLY A 81 -0.57 -1.92 16.87
N LYS A 82 -1.50 -1.21 16.23
CA LYS A 82 -1.68 -1.16 14.77
C LYS A 82 -1.58 0.26 14.23
N MET A 83 -0.93 0.41 13.07
CA MET A 83 -0.88 1.66 12.31
C MET A 83 -2.09 1.79 11.39
N CYS A 84 -3.28 1.95 11.99
CA CYS A 84 -4.52 2.17 11.25
C CYS A 84 -5.22 3.47 11.66
N PHE A 85 -5.66 4.23 10.67
CA PHE A 85 -6.28 5.56 10.83
C PHE A 85 -7.14 5.89 9.61
N SER A 86 -7.94 6.95 9.69
CA SER A 86 -8.77 7.38 8.57
C SER A 86 -8.86 8.89 8.46
N HIS A 87 -9.16 9.37 7.26
CA HIS A 87 -9.43 10.76 6.98
C HIS A 87 -10.72 10.87 6.18
N ASN A 88 -11.63 11.74 6.63
CA ASN A 88 -12.86 12.03 5.92
C ASN A 88 -12.74 13.37 5.20
N ASN A 89 -12.82 13.35 3.86
CA ASN A 89 -12.75 14.54 3.02
C ASN A 89 -14.07 14.73 2.27
N GLY A 90 -15.16 14.94 2.99
CA GLY A 90 -16.49 15.17 2.40
C GLY A 90 -17.08 13.90 1.80
N HIS A 91 -16.94 13.73 0.48
CA HIS A 91 -17.57 12.63 -0.27
C HIS A 91 -16.73 11.35 -0.36
N LEU A 92 -15.45 11.41 0.01
CA LEU A 92 -14.55 10.25 0.03
C LEU A 92 -13.96 10.06 1.42
N LYS A 93 -14.08 8.83 1.92
CA LYS A 93 -13.35 8.39 3.11
C LYS A 93 -12.06 7.67 2.72
N ARG A 94 -10.92 8.11 3.24
CA ARG A 94 -9.63 7.41 3.09
C ARG A 94 -9.36 6.63 4.36
N ILE A 95 -9.09 5.34 4.23
CA ILE A 95 -8.88 4.41 5.35
C ILE A 95 -7.54 3.72 5.14
N PHE A 96 -6.69 3.76 6.15
CA PHE A 96 -5.35 3.21 6.15
C PHE A 96 -5.32 2.03 7.13
N LEU A 97 -4.94 0.86 6.62
CA LEU A 97 -4.99 -0.41 7.34
C LEU A 97 -3.57 -0.95 7.55
N ASP A 98 -3.37 -1.57 8.70
CA ASP A 98 -2.14 -2.24 9.05
C ASP A 98 -2.31 -3.75 8.88
N SER A 99 -1.62 -4.30 7.88
CA SER A 99 -1.62 -5.74 7.59
C SER A 99 -0.25 -6.38 7.81
N SER A 100 0.67 -5.72 8.53
CA SER A 100 2.07 -6.16 8.67
C SER A 100 2.21 -7.56 9.27
N ASP A 101 1.26 -7.99 10.11
CA ASP A 101 1.23 -9.32 10.70
C ASP A 101 0.63 -10.40 9.75
N ASN A 102 0.54 -10.10 8.45
CA ASN A 102 -0.16 -10.90 7.44
C ASN A 102 -1.63 -11.17 7.81
N VAL A 103 -2.25 -10.27 8.58
CA VAL A 103 -3.64 -10.38 9.07
C VAL A 103 -4.15 -8.99 9.47
N LEU A 104 -5.43 -8.68 9.27
CA LEU A 104 -6.05 -7.49 9.88
C LEU A 104 -6.49 -7.76 11.33
N GLY A 105 -7.09 -8.92 11.57
CA GLY A 105 -7.58 -9.35 12.88
C GLY A 105 -8.96 -8.77 13.24
N ASP A 106 -9.58 -9.32 14.28
CA ASP A 106 -10.96 -8.99 14.66
C ASP A 106 -11.16 -7.51 15.00
N ASP A 107 -10.26 -6.95 15.82
CA ASP A 107 -10.40 -5.57 16.30
C ASP A 107 -10.32 -4.55 15.15
N GLN A 108 -9.38 -4.76 14.21
CA GLN A 108 -9.24 -3.91 13.04
C GLN A 108 -10.37 -4.09 12.03
N ARG A 109 -10.88 -5.31 11.85
CA ARG A 109 -12.08 -5.55 11.02
C ARG A 109 -13.33 -4.90 11.64
N ALA A 110 -13.48 -4.96 12.97
CA ALA A 110 -14.58 -4.30 13.67
C ALA A 110 -14.47 -2.77 13.61
N TRP A 111 -13.25 -2.22 13.67
CA TRP A 111 -13.01 -0.80 13.40
C TRP A 111 -13.34 -0.42 11.95
N LEU A 112 -12.82 -1.15 10.96
CA LEU A 112 -13.11 -0.95 9.54
C LEU A 112 -14.61 -1.00 9.24
N ALA A 113 -15.34 -1.93 9.88
CA ALA A 113 -16.78 -2.03 9.75
C ALA A 113 -17.52 -0.76 10.21
N ARG A 114 -17.06 -0.13 11.30
CA ARG A 114 -17.59 1.15 11.79
C ARG A 114 -17.18 2.30 10.88
N GLU A 115 -15.95 2.28 10.39
CA GLU A 115 -15.45 3.32 9.51
C GLU A 115 -16.19 3.38 8.18
N LEU A 116 -16.70 2.26 7.68
CA LEU A 116 -17.47 2.18 6.45
C LEU A 116 -18.97 2.45 6.63
N ASP A 117 -19.45 2.66 7.85
CA ASP A 117 -20.87 2.90 8.10
C ASP A 117 -21.33 4.25 7.52
N GLY A 118 -22.42 4.22 6.74
CA GLY A 118 -22.95 5.41 6.04
C GLY A 118 -22.05 6.01 4.94
N VAL A 119 -20.95 5.33 4.57
CA VAL A 119 -20.00 5.80 3.55
C VAL A 119 -20.41 5.28 2.19
N SER A 120 -20.48 6.18 1.20
CA SER A 120 -20.80 5.83 -0.19
C SER A 120 -19.58 5.61 -1.08
N LYS A 121 -18.42 6.18 -0.70
CA LYS A 121 -17.14 5.97 -1.40
C LYS A 121 -16.00 5.92 -0.40
N ALA A 122 -15.14 4.90 -0.53
CA ALA A 122 -13.92 4.83 0.25
C ALA A 122 -12.69 4.40 -0.57
N ALA A 123 -11.56 4.98 -0.24
CA ALA A 123 -10.23 4.55 -0.68
C ALA A 123 -9.52 3.86 0.50
N LEU A 124 -9.24 2.58 0.36
CA LEU A 124 -8.57 1.74 1.35
C LEU A 124 -7.12 1.56 0.93
N PHE A 125 -6.20 1.84 1.83
CA PHE A 125 -4.77 1.58 1.65
C PHE A 125 -4.38 0.44 2.59
N VAL A 126 -3.95 -0.68 2.02
CA VAL A 126 -3.58 -1.90 2.76
C VAL A 126 -2.44 -2.59 2.02
N HIS A 127 -1.40 -3.02 2.73
CA HIS A 127 -0.22 -3.58 2.07
C HIS A 127 -0.55 -4.85 1.28
N HIS A 128 -1.28 -5.79 1.89
CA HIS A 128 -1.65 -7.06 1.26
C HIS A 128 -2.90 -6.95 0.36
N PRO A 129 -2.90 -7.59 -0.82
CA PRO A 129 -4.09 -7.72 -1.66
C PRO A 129 -5.28 -8.42 -0.95
N VAL A 130 -6.49 -7.87 -1.14
CA VAL A 130 -7.76 -8.41 -0.62
C VAL A 130 -8.48 -9.28 -1.66
N LEU A 131 -8.44 -8.88 -2.93
CA LEU A 131 -8.81 -9.72 -4.06
C LEU A 131 -7.58 -10.49 -4.53
N ALA A 132 -7.77 -11.76 -4.90
CA ALA A 132 -6.69 -12.59 -5.42
C ALA A 132 -6.19 -12.05 -6.76
N ILE A 133 -4.89 -12.07 -6.96
CA ILE A 133 -4.22 -11.69 -8.21
C ILE A 133 -3.72 -12.97 -8.87
N ASP A 134 -3.85 -13.12 -10.18
CA ASP A 134 -3.34 -14.29 -10.90
C ASP A 134 -1.81 -14.26 -10.97
N THR A 135 -1.17 -14.89 -9.98
CA THR A 135 0.30 -14.97 -9.82
C THR A 135 0.70 -16.22 -9.01
N PRO A 136 1.89 -16.80 -9.24
CA PRO A 136 2.44 -17.87 -8.40
C PRO A 136 2.55 -17.50 -6.91
N LEU A 137 2.59 -16.20 -6.56
CA LEU A 137 2.63 -15.76 -5.16
C LEU A 137 1.38 -16.20 -4.37
N GLU A 138 0.21 -16.27 -5.00
CA GLU A 138 -1.01 -16.79 -4.36
C GLU A 138 -0.82 -18.24 -3.89
N GLN A 139 -0.13 -19.05 -4.69
CA GLN A 139 0.15 -20.45 -4.37
C GLN A 139 1.29 -20.61 -3.36
N ALA A 140 2.14 -19.59 -3.23
CA ALA A 140 3.25 -19.57 -2.27
C ALA A 140 2.80 -19.29 -0.81
N GLY A 141 1.51 -19.02 -0.58
CA GLY A 141 0.95 -18.84 0.76
C GLY A 141 1.31 -17.49 1.42
N VAL A 142 1.68 -16.48 0.63
CA VAL A 142 2.03 -15.13 1.13
C VAL A 142 0.83 -14.18 1.17
N ALA A 143 -0.37 -14.65 0.80
CA ALA A 143 -1.59 -13.85 0.84
C ALA A 143 -1.99 -13.49 2.29
N LEU A 144 -2.80 -12.44 2.42
CA LEU A 144 -3.43 -12.05 3.69
C LEU A 144 -4.21 -13.24 4.29
N ARG A 145 -3.95 -13.59 5.55
CA ARG A 145 -4.46 -14.84 6.15
C ARG A 145 -5.97 -14.82 6.39
N ASP A 146 -6.51 -13.68 6.80
CA ASP A 146 -7.95 -13.45 7.03
C ASP A 146 -8.62 -12.77 5.82
N ARG A 147 -8.08 -13.00 4.62
CA ARG A 147 -8.55 -12.35 3.39
C ARG A 147 -10.02 -12.59 3.10
N ASP A 148 -10.53 -13.79 3.38
CA ASP A 148 -11.92 -14.11 3.09
C ASP A 148 -12.88 -13.36 4.02
N GLU A 149 -12.53 -13.18 5.29
CA GLU A 149 -13.28 -12.35 6.24
C GLU A 149 -13.26 -10.88 5.83
N VAL A 150 -12.09 -10.37 5.44
CA VAL A 150 -11.94 -8.98 4.97
C VAL A 150 -12.74 -8.75 3.68
N LYS A 151 -12.58 -9.63 2.68
CA LYS A 151 -13.33 -9.58 1.43
C LYS A 151 -14.84 -9.66 1.67
N THR A 152 -15.30 -10.54 2.55
CA THR A 152 -16.73 -10.66 2.91
C THR A 152 -17.25 -9.38 3.54
N LEU A 153 -16.49 -8.78 4.47
CA LEU A 153 -16.84 -7.49 5.06
C LEU A 153 -16.99 -6.40 3.99
N LEU A 154 -16.04 -6.29 3.07
CA LEU A 154 -16.05 -5.27 2.02
C LEU A 154 -17.19 -5.46 1.01
N LEU A 155 -17.43 -6.70 0.57
CA LEU A 155 -18.52 -7.05 -0.35
C LEU A 155 -19.91 -6.84 0.26
N SER A 156 -20.02 -6.89 1.60
CA SER A 156 -21.29 -6.60 2.29
C SER A 156 -21.70 -5.13 2.22
N ARG A 157 -20.79 -4.23 1.86
CA ARG A 157 -21.03 -2.78 1.74
C ARG A 157 -21.53 -2.41 0.34
N THR A 158 -22.67 -2.95 -0.05
CA THR A 158 -23.23 -2.82 -1.40
C THR A 158 -23.48 -1.37 -1.85
N ASP A 159 -23.68 -0.45 -0.90
CA ASP A 159 -23.92 0.97 -1.16
C ASP A 159 -22.63 1.81 -1.13
N CYS A 160 -21.46 1.17 -0.98
CA CYS A 160 -20.16 1.82 -0.91
C CYS A 160 -19.24 1.36 -2.05
N GLU A 161 -18.82 2.29 -2.90
CA GLU A 161 -17.76 2.05 -3.89
C GLU A 161 -16.40 2.02 -3.19
N LEU A 162 -15.69 0.91 -3.28
CA LEU A 162 -14.42 0.67 -2.61
C LEU A 162 -13.27 0.64 -3.62
N SER A 163 -12.32 1.57 -3.48
CA SER A 163 -11.03 1.51 -4.17
C SER A 163 -9.95 1.02 -3.21
N VAL A 164 -9.38 -0.15 -3.45
CA VAL A 164 -8.36 -0.77 -2.61
C VAL A 164 -7.00 -0.62 -3.28
N PHE A 165 -6.07 0.06 -2.62
CA PHE A 165 -4.69 0.23 -3.07
C PHE A 165 -3.77 -0.65 -2.24
N CYS A 166 -3.04 -1.54 -2.91
CA CYS A 166 -2.15 -2.49 -2.25
C CYS A 166 -0.78 -2.59 -2.91
N GLY A 167 0.17 -3.16 -2.16
CA GLY A 167 1.55 -3.43 -2.58
C GLY A 167 1.83 -4.93 -2.53
N HIS A 168 2.85 -5.32 -1.75
CA HIS A 168 3.30 -6.68 -1.44
C HIS A 168 3.86 -7.50 -2.60
N TYR A 169 3.11 -7.59 -3.69
CA TYR A 169 3.42 -8.48 -4.81
C TYR A 169 4.41 -7.89 -5.82
N HIS A 170 4.84 -6.63 -5.63
CA HIS A 170 5.83 -5.96 -6.50
C HIS A 170 5.43 -6.04 -7.98
N MET A 171 4.17 -5.75 -8.29
CA MET A 171 3.65 -5.82 -9.65
C MET A 171 2.45 -4.89 -9.82
N ILE A 172 2.19 -4.55 -11.08
CA ILE A 172 1.02 -3.78 -11.48
C ILE A 172 -0.12 -4.75 -11.78
N ASP A 173 -1.25 -4.59 -11.11
CA ASP A 173 -2.47 -5.35 -11.37
C ASP A 173 -3.72 -4.55 -11.05
N GLU A 174 -4.82 -4.86 -11.73
CA GLU A 174 -6.15 -4.29 -11.45
C GLU A 174 -7.22 -5.38 -11.49
N VAL A 175 -7.89 -5.60 -10.36
CA VAL A 175 -8.97 -6.58 -10.22
C VAL A 175 -10.24 -5.89 -9.76
N ARG A 176 -11.39 -6.30 -10.31
CA ARG A 176 -12.70 -5.84 -9.86
C ARG A 176 -13.58 -6.99 -9.43
N GLN A 177 -14.28 -6.80 -8.31
CA GLN A 177 -15.32 -7.72 -7.85
C GLN A 177 -16.43 -6.92 -7.16
N ALA A 178 -17.63 -6.93 -7.76
CA ALA A 178 -18.79 -6.19 -7.28
C ALA A 178 -18.47 -4.69 -7.01
N ASN A 179 -18.55 -4.24 -5.77
CA ASN A 179 -18.29 -2.86 -5.35
C ASN A 179 -16.80 -2.56 -5.10
N ILE A 180 -15.90 -3.53 -5.28
CA ILE A 180 -14.46 -3.40 -5.03
C ILE A 180 -13.69 -3.26 -6.34
N SER A 181 -12.89 -2.20 -6.45
CA SER A 181 -11.80 -2.07 -7.43
C SER A 181 -10.47 -2.10 -6.69
N GLN A 182 -9.64 -3.11 -6.93
CA GLN A 182 -8.32 -3.26 -6.33
C GLN A 182 -7.22 -2.92 -7.32
N PHE A 183 -6.22 -2.19 -6.86
CA PHE A 183 -5.05 -1.74 -7.61
C PHE A 183 -3.77 -2.17 -6.89
N ALA A 184 -3.05 -3.14 -7.46
CA ALA A 184 -1.69 -3.42 -7.04
C ALA A 184 -0.75 -2.35 -7.64
N THR A 185 0.10 -1.81 -6.78
CA THR A 185 1.03 -0.71 -7.09
C THR A 185 2.42 -1.28 -7.32
N PRO A 186 3.16 -0.82 -8.34
CA PRO A 186 4.54 -1.27 -8.55
C PRO A 186 5.40 -0.94 -7.33
N ALA A 187 6.44 -1.73 -7.13
CA ALA A 187 7.42 -1.45 -6.08
C ALA A 187 8.44 -0.41 -6.55
N VAL A 188 9.01 0.31 -5.59
CA VAL A 188 10.15 1.22 -5.81
C VAL A 188 11.48 0.45 -5.88
N SER A 189 11.57 -0.71 -5.23
CA SER A 189 12.78 -1.53 -5.22
C SER A 189 12.98 -2.27 -6.54
N TYR A 190 12.10 -3.22 -6.86
CA TYR A 190 12.14 -4.07 -8.06
C TYR A 190 10.79 -4.76 -8.27
N GLN A 191 10.48 -5.24 -9.47
CA GLN A 191 9.24 -5.98 -9.74
C GLN A 191 9.41 -7.50 -9.64
N ILE A 192 8.31 -8.21 -9.39
CA ILE A 192 8.21 -9.67 -9.54
C ILE A 192 7.53 -9.99 -10.88
N ILE A 193 8.15 -10.86 -11.67
CA ILE A 193 7.62 -11.28 -12.97
C ILE A 193 6.41 -12.18 -12.76
N ARG A 194 5.23 -11.64 -13.09
CA ARG A 194 3.90 -12.24 -12.83
C ARG A 194 3.78 -13.73 -13.13
N HIS A 195 4.22 -14.18 -14.30
CA HIS A 195 4.08 -15.58 -14.74
C HIS A 195 5.46 -16.20 -14.98
N SER A 196 6.23 -16.33 -13.90
CA SER A 196 7.54 -16.98 -13.93
C SER A 196 7.56 -18.19 -12.99
N ASP A 197 8.02 -19.32 -13.52
CA ASP A 197 8.34 -20.53 -12.76
C ASP A 197 9.73 -21.03 -13.18
N PRO A 198 10.78 -20.92 -12.33
CA PRO A 198 10.73 -20.37 -10.96
C PRO A 198 10.43 -18.86 -10.95
N LEU A 199 10.01 -18.34 -9.79
CA LEU A 199 9.82 -16.90 -9.57
C LEU A 199 11.08 -16.11 -9.96
N ARG A 200 10.88 -15.06 -10.76
CA ARG A 200 11.92 -14.13 -11.20
C ARG A 200 11.55 -12.70 -10.82
N VAL A 201 12.58 -11.87 -10.71
CA VAL A 201 12.46 -10.43 -10.45
C VAL A 201 12.98 -9.64 -11.65
N ASP A 202 12.51 -8.42 -11.77
CA ASP A 202 12.97 -7.39 -12.69
C ASP A 202 13.46 -6.20 -11.86
N THR A 203 14.78 -6.04 -11.79
CA THR A 203 15.45 -4.97 -11.05
C THR A 203 15.58 -3.68 -11.87
N ASP A 204 15.34 -3.76 -13.18
CA ASP A 204 15.50 -2.61 -14.08
C ASP A 204 14.25 -1.72 -14.07
N ALA A 205 13.13 -2.21 -13.53
CA ALA A 205 11.86 -1.50 -13.51
C ALA A 205 11.34 -1.23 -12.09
N PHE A 206 10.97 0.03 -11.85
CA PHE A 206 10.39 0.49 -10.60
C PHE A 206 9.40 1.62 -10.86
N GLY A 207 8.54 1.93 -9.90
CA GLY A 207 7.54 2.97 -10.15
C GLY A 207 6.62 3.24 -9.00
N TYR A 208 5.56 3.97 -9.30
CA TYR A 208 4.51 4.34 -8.36
C TYR A 208 3.16 4.52 -9.09
N ARG A 209 2.10 4.73 -8.31
CA ARG A 209 0.76 5.00 -8.84
C ARG A 209 0.30 6.39 -8.40
N ILE A 210 -0.07 7.23 -9.37
CA ILE A 210 -0.78 8.49 -9.14
C ILE A 210 -2.25 8.16 -8.92
N VAL A 211 -2.84 8.75 -7.89
CA VAL A 211 -4.26 8.62 -7.57
C VAL A 211 -4.89 10.01 -7.58
N GLU A 212 -5.67 10.28 -8.61
CA GLU A 212 -6.46 11.51 -8.71
C GLU A 212 -7.86 11.24 -8.15
N ILE A 213 -8.26 12.05 -7.19
CA ILE A 213 -9.57 11.99 -6.57
C ILE A 213 -10.34 13.24 -6.99
N ASP A 214 -11.36 13.06 -7.84
CA ASP A 214 -12.38 14.06 -8.12
C ASP A 214 -13.71 13.66 -7.42
N ASP A 215 -14.62 14.61 -7.14
CA ASP A 215 -15.87 14.36 -6.39
C ASP A 215 -16.70 13.19 -6.95
N ALA A 216 -16.53 12.88 -8.24
CA ALA A 216 -17.26 11.83 -8.92
C ALA A 216 -16.48 10.52 -9.08
N ARG A 217 -15.14 10.54 -9.13
CA ARG A 217 -14.33 9.43 -9.64
C ARG A 217 -12.92 9.42 -9.02
N ILE A 218 -12.44 8.21 -8.77
CA ILE A 218 -11.03 7.93 -8.56
C ILE A 218 -10.43 7.52 -9.92
N ARG A 219 -9.40 8.23 -10.35
CA ARG A 219 -8.59 7.87 -11.52
C ARG A 219 -7.19 7.53 -11.06
N THR A 220 -6.56 6.59 -11.75
CA THR A 220 -5.22 6.17 -11.39
C THR A 220 -4.37 5.99 -12.63
N GLU A 221 -3.11 6.38 -12.51
CA GLU A 221 -2.10 6.17 -13.53
C GLU A 221 -0.89 5.52 -12.88
N VAL A 222 -0.28 4.55 -13.57
CA VAL A 222 0.99 3.97 -13.13
C VAL A 222 2.12 4.65 -13.88
N VAL A 223 3.10 5.14 -13.14
CA VAL A 223 4.34 5.71 -13.66
C VAL A 223 5.46 4.71 -13.41
N MET A 224 6.05 4.20 -14.49
CA MET A 224 7.23 3.33 -14.43
C MET A 224 8.46 4.11 -14.86
N LEU A 225 9.54 3.88 -14.14
CA LEU A 225 10.89 4.36 -14.37
C LEU A 225 11.78 3.14 -14.64
N THR A 226 12.90 3.37 -15.28
CA THR A 226 13.90 2.33 -15.53
C THR A 226 15.27 2.74 -15.05
N SER A 227 16.03 1.78 -14.52
CA SER A 227 17.44 1.95 -14.23
C SER A 227 18.20 2.20 -15.54
N ALA A 228 19.19 3.11 -15.50
CA ALA A 228 19.95 3.54 -16.68
C ALA A 228 21.08 2.58 -17.05
#